data_AF-C9Y8Z7-F1
#
_entry.id   AF-C9Y8Z7-F1
#
_cell.length_a   1.000
_cell.length_b   1.000
_cell.length_c   1.000
_cell.angle_alpha   90.00
_cell.angle_beta   90.00
_cell.angle_gamma   90.00
#
_symmetry.space_group_name_H-M   'P 1'
#
loop_
_entity.id
_entity.type
_entity.pdbx_description
1 polymer ?
#
loop_
_entity_poly.entity_id
_entity_poly.type
_entity_poly.pdbx_seq_one_letter_code
_entity_poly.pdbx_strand_id
1 'polypeptide(L)' 'MVRIERETDQDSVAEVAKRHGVSDATIYIWRKKFGQLDTDEVKRLKALEAENVRLKKLLVAA' A
#
# COMPACT_ATOMS: atom_id res chain seq x y z
N MET A 1 -0.87 1.21 -1.26
CA MET A 1 0.20 0.33 -0.72
C MET A 1 -0.35 -0.88 0.03
N VAL A 2 -1.50 -0.75 0.71
CA VAL A 2 -2.07 -1.84 1.53
C VAL A 2 -2.42 -3.09 0.71
N ARG A 3 -2.78 -2.92 -0.57
CA ARG A 3 -3.00 -4.05 -1.48
C ARG A 3 -1.71 -4.85 -1.73
N ILE A 4 -0.58 -4.16 -1.90
CA ILE A 4 0.73 -4.77 -2.13
C ILE A 4 1.15 -5.58 -0.89
N GLU A 5 0.95 -5.04 0.31
CA GLU A 5 1.21 -5.75 1.56
C GLU A 5 0.42 -7.06 1.66
N ARG A 6 -0.87 -7.06 1.31
CA ARG A 6 -1.71 -8.27 1.32
C ARG A 6 -1.30 -9.30 0.28
N GLU A 7 -0.75 -8.87 -0.86
CA GLU A 7 -0.21 -9.79 -1.86
C GLU A 7 1.05 -10.50 -1.34
N THR A 8 1.82 -9.89 -0.43
CA THR A 8 2.99 -10.53 0.21
C THR A 8 2.63 -11.54 1.31
N ASP A 9 1.37 -11.61 1.72
CA ASP A 9 0.87 -12.69 2.59
C ASP A 9 0.65 -13.99 1.79
N GLN A 10 0.57 -13.90 0.45
CA GLN A 10 0.28 -15.04 -0.44
C GLN A 10 1.46 -15.39 -1.36
N ASP A 11 2.11 -14.38 -1.93
CA ASP A 11 3.25 -14.51 -2.86
C ASP A 11 4.55 -14.04 -2.19
N SER A 12 5.71 -14.40 -2.74
CA SER A 12 6.99 -13.93 -2.21
C SER A 12 7.18 -12.42 -2.40
N VAL A 13 7.89 -11.77 -1.47
CA VAL A 13 8.21 -10.33 -1.54
C VAL A 13 8.85 -9.96 -2.89
N ALA A 14 9.73 -10.82 -3.41
CA ALA A 14 10.41 -10.60 -4.68
C ALA A 14 9.45 -10.61 -5.90
N GLU A 15 8.46 -11.50 -5.90
CA GLU A 15 7.43 -11.55 -6.95
C GLU A 15 6.53 -10.32 -6.92
N VAL A 16 6.11 -9.93 -5.71
CA VAL A 16 5.26 -8.75 -5.50
C VAL A 16 6.02 -7.47 -5.86
N ALA A 17 7.28 -7.35 -5.45
CA ALA A 17 8.17 -6.24 -5.80
C ALA A 17 8.28 -6.07 -7.33
N LYS A 18 8.55 -7.17 -8.04
CA LYS A 18 8.63 -7.19 -9.50
C LYS A 18 7.30 -6.82 -10.16
N ARG A 19 6.18 -7.32 -9.65
CA ARG A 19 4.83 -7.05 -10.20
C ARG A 19 4.45 -5.58 -10.11
N HIS A 20 4.81 -4.92 -9.00
CA HIS A 20 4.43 -3.53 -8.73
C HIS A 20 5.53 -2.51 -9.04
N GLY A 21 6.69 -2.95 -9.52
CA GLY A 21 7.81 -2.07 -9.86
C GLY A 21 8.39 -1.34 -8.64
N VAL A 22 8.34 -1.97 -7.46
CA VAL A 22 8.88 -1.43 -6.21
C VAL A 22 10.04 -2.29 -5.73
N SER A 23 10.93 -1.72 -4.92
CA SER A 23 12.02 -2.52 -4.32
C SER A 23 11.50 -3.36 -3.15
N ASP A 24 12.11 -4.52 -2.91
CA ASP A 24 11.84 -5.37 -1.73
C ASP A 24 11.97 -4.56 -0.43
N ALA A 25 12.97 -3.68 -0.36
CA ALA A 25 13.18 -2.78 0.78
C ALA A 25 11.95 -1.88 1.05
N THR A 26 11.30 -1.39 0.00
CA THR A 26 10.07 -0.59 0.11
C THR A 26 8.94 -1.41 0.75
N ILE A 27 8.80 -2.68 0.35
CA ILE A 27 7.82 -3.59 0.92
C ILE A 27 8.10 -3.87 2.39
N TYR A 28 9.36 -4.14 2.77
CA TYR A 28 9.71 -4.34 4.18
C TYR A 28 9.42 -3.10 5.05
N ILE A 29 9.63 -1.89 4.51
CA ILE A 29 9.26 -0.64 5.21
C ILE A 29 7.75 -0.57 5.43
N TRP A 30 6.95 -0.92 4.42
CA TRP A 30 5.49 -0.96 4.55
C TRP A 30 5.05 -2.01 5.55
N ARG A 31 5.64 -3.20 5.53
CA ARG A 31 5.36 -4.26 6.50
C ARG A 31 5.67 -3.86 7.93
N LYS A 32 6.79 -3.17 8.15
CA LYS A 32 7.12 -2.62 9.48
C LYS A 32 6.10 -1.56 9.93
N LYS A 33 5.56 -0.77 9.00
CA LYS A 33 4.68 0.36 9.30
C LYS A 33 3.20 -0.02 9.36
N PHE A 34 2.80 -1.06 8.64
CA PHE A 34 1.40 -1.40 8.38
C PHE A 34 1.08 -2.89 8.57
N GLY A 35 2.07 -3.76 8.79
CA GLY A 35 1.88 -5.21 8.89
C GLY A 35 1.18 -5.69 10.18
N GLN A 36 0.98 -4.79 11.15
CA GLN A 36 0.22 -5.07 12.38
C GLN A 36 -1.17 -4.39 12.40
N LEU A 37 -1.58 -3.76 11.30
CA LEU A 37 -2.89 -3.12 11.24
C LEU A 37 -4.00 -4.17 11.31
N ASP A 38 -5.01 -3.92 12.13
CA ASP A 38 -6.20 -4.76 12.17
C ASP A 38 -7.06 -4.56 10.89
N THR A 39 -8.11 -5.38 10.76
CA THR A 39 -8.96 -5.36 9.56
C THR A 39 -9.69 -4.02 9.36
N ASP A 40 -10.05 -3.33 10.43
CA ASP A 40 -10.78 -2.06 10.36
C ASP A 40 -9.83 -0.88 10.10
N GLU A 41 -8.62 -0.95 10.62
CA GLU A 41 -7.54 0.00 10.36
C GLU A 41 -7.06 -0.10 8.91
N VAL A 42 -7.00 -1.32 8.36
CA VAL A 42 -6.79 -1.57 6.91
C VAL A 42 -7.90 -0.94 6.06
N LYS A 43 -9.18 -1.08 6.43
CA LYS A 43 -10.29 -0.45 5.70
C LYS A 43 -10.19 1.07 5.73
N ARG A 44 -9.90 1.65 6.89
CA ARG A 44 -9.71 3.09 7.06
C ARG A 44 -8.55 3.59 6.22
N LEU A 45 -7.43 2.87 6.20
CA LEU A 45 -6.26 3.24 5.42
C LEU A 45 -6.55 3.24 3.91
N LYS A 46 -7.29 2.25 3.41
CA LYS A 46 -7.74 2.21 1.99
C LYS A 46 -8.63 3.40 1.63
N ALA A 47 -9.56 3.78 2.52
CA ALA A 47 -10.41 4.94 2.30
C ALA A 47 -9.59 6.25 2.25
N LEU A 48 -8.61 6.38 3.14
CA LEU A 48 -7.70 7.53 3.16
C LEU A 48 -6.78 7.56 1.93
N GLU A 49 -6.27 6.42 1.45
CA GLU A 49 -5.50 6.34 0.21
C GLU A 49 -6.34 6.81 -1.00
N ALA A 50 -7.60 6.38 -1.09
CA ALA A 50 -8.51 6.78 -2.17
C ALA A 50 -8.80 8.30 -2.14
N GLU A 51 -9.06 8.84 -0.95
CA GLU A 51 -9.28 10.29 -0.80
C GLU A 51 -8.01 11.08 -1.11
N ASN A 52 -6.83 10.60 -0.73
CA ASN A 52 -5.56 11.24 -1.07
C ASN A 52 -5.33 11.33 -2.59
N VAL A 53 -5.69 10.27 -3.34
CA VAL A 53 -5.63 10.27 -4.80
C VAL A 53 -6.60 11.30 -5.38
N ARG A 54 -7.83 11.38 -4.85
CA ARG A 54 -8.83 12.37 -5.27
C ARG A 54 -8.33 13.80 -5.03
N LEU A 55 -7.83 14.07 -3.82
CA LEU A 55 -7.28 15.38 -3.44
C LEU A 55 -6.07 15.76 -4.30
N LYS A 56 -5.15 14.83 -4.55
CA LYS A 56 -4.01 15.08 -5.46
C LYS A 56 -4.44 15.42 -6.88
N LYS A 57 -5.46 14.74 -7.42
CA LYS A 57 -6.02 15.07 -8.74
C LYS A 57 -6.61 16.49 -8.77
N LEU A 58 -7.33 16.89 -7.72
CA LEU A 58 -7.88 18.24 -7.62
C LEU A 58 -6.80 19.31 -7.49
N LEU A 59 -5.75 19.05 -6.69
CA LEU A 59 -4.62 19.96 -6.53
C LEU A 59 -3.85 20.20 -7.83
N VAL A 60 -3.72 19.17 -8.68
CA VAL A 60 -3.02 19.29 -9.97
C VAL A 60 -3.90 19.93 -11.06
N ALA A 61 -5.23 19.96 -10.86
CA ALA A 61 -6.17 20.58 -11.79
C ALA A 61 -6.49 22.05 -11.45
N ALA A 62 -5.93 22.59 -10.37
CA ALA A 62 -6.04 23.98 -9.93
C ALA A 62 -4.73 24.73 -10.20
#